data_AF-A0A7Y0DUU9-F1
#
_entry.id   AF-A0A7Y0DUU9-F1
#
_cell.length_a   1.000
_cell.length_b   1.000
_cell.length_c   1.000
_cell.angle_alpha   90.00
_cell.angle_beta   90.00
_cell.angle_gamma   90.00
#
_symmetry.space_group_name_H-M   'P 1'
#
loop_
_entity.id
_entity.type
_entity.pdbx_description
1 polymer ?
#
loop_
_entity_poly.entity_id
_entity_poly.type
_entity_poly.pdbx_seq_one_letter_code
_entity_poly.pdbx_strand_id
1 'polypeptide(L)'
;MEIVIYFIFFFAWFLFNYKSHGFNGGTFVIFLYLSSIVCAGYMISFSSMFDAGKLDFFAVVSHVLFLFLFLFPFIYATNHHKLIDLTKTTLNFLFYMVFVFSVFSYLAYLPKVISVFQYGSLGEARVAFYMGTLNAEDVGGISAYIGIVGRTISLVSLYLFFYFIAKSESKIKVSILFFCSFVDVFVSLSYAGRGGITRWIFMMVFYYFLFNDYLSPVIKNKIKTALTISILPMVVIFLVVSYSRFSGREFSVIEFILGYFGQPFIYFSYIFYDFFDNTYSGQQVFPLFGMPAEGLYSDKLNGIDYYINTFSTFVGSIYKDVGFLITLLIAMFFSIVTIVTYRVERLSTKLYRLIYFVIIANIFVNGLFYFQFSSSTLLKGFLLLLVLGYFLPFFIEFFATDKKFKRN
;
A
#
# COMPACT_ATOMS: atom_id res chain seq x y z
N MET A 1 26.53 12.78 -3.62
CA MET A 1 27.07 12.40 -2.27
C MET A 1 25.95 12.19 -1.26
N GLU A 2 24.83 12.88 -1.44
CA GLU A 2 23.70 13.07 -0.52
C GLU A 2 22.93 11.77 -0.30
N ILE A 3 22.83 10.88 -1.31
CA ILE A 3 22.15 9.57 -1.19
C ILE A 3 22.73 8.70 -0.06
N VAL A 4 24.01 8.90 0.29
CA VAL A 4 24.69 8.18 1.38
C VAL A 4 24.03 8.47 2.73
N ILE A 5 23.40 9.64 2.91
CA ILE A 5 22.69 10.00 4.15
C ILE A 5 21.51 9.06 4.36
N TYR A 6 20.70 8.80 3.33
CA TYR A 6 19.63 7.80 3.40
C TYR A 6 20.19 6.43 3.80
N PHE A 7 21.28 6.01 3.14
CA PHE A 7 21.88 4.70 3.38
C PHE A 7 22.35 4.57 4.84
N ILE A 8 23.15 5.51 5.33
CA ILE A 8 23.67 5.49 6.70
C ILE A 8 22.51 5.44 7.71
N PHE A 9 21.50 6.29 7.52
CA PHE A 9 20.36 6.37 8.43
C PHE A 9 19.54 5.06 8.45
N PHE A 10 19.08 4.59 7.29
CA PHE A 10 18.26 3.38 7.22
C PHE A 10 19.04 2.11 7.55
N PHE A 11 20.33 2.06 7.24
CA PHE A 11 21.19 0.95 7.63
C PHE A 11 21.41 0.89 9.14
N ALA A 12 21.73 2.02 9.78
CA ALA A 12 21.85 2.10 11.23
C ALA A 12 20.53 1.73 11.92
N TRP A 13 19.39 2.24 11.40
CA TRP A 13 18.08 1.90 11.93
C TRP A 13 17.75 0.41 11.76
N PHE A 14 18.08 -0.18 10.61
CA PHE A 14 17.93 -1.61 10.36
C PHE A 14 18.72 -2.44 11.37
N LEU A 15 20.00 -2.13 11.57
CA LEU A 15 20.85 -2.85 12.53
C LEU A 15 20.31 -2.73 13.96
N PHE A 16 19.91 -1.53 14.38
CA PHE A 16 19.34 -1.30 15.70
C PHE A 16 18.05 -2.09 15.92
N ASN A 17 17.13 -2.06 14.94
CA ASN A 17 15.86 -2.76 15.04
C ASN A 17 16.03 -4.29 15.00
N TYR A 18 16.90 -4.78 14.11
CA TYR A 18 17.22 -6.20 13.99
C TYR A 18 17.86 -6.75 15.26
N LYS A 19 18.81 -6.02 15.86
CA LYS A 19 19.44 -6.45 17.12
C LYS A 19 18.44 -6.58 18.27
N SER A 20 17.44 -5.72 18.31
CA SER A 20 16.47 -5.66 19.42
C SER A 20 15.28 -6.60 19.23
N HIS A 21 14.80 -6.79 18.00
CA HIS A 21 13.55 -7.50 17.71
C HIS A 21 13.69 -8.62 16.67
N GLY A 22 14.89 -8.89 16.16
CA GLY A 22 15.12 -9.83 15.07
C GLY A 22 14.50 -9.37 13.74
N PHE A 23 14.32 -10.30 12.80
CA PHE A 23 13.66 -10.02 11.53
C PHE A 23 12.14 -10.24 11.63
N ASN A 24 11.42 -9.20 12.06
CA ASN A 24 9.96 -9.16 12.15
C ASN A 24 9.35 -8.22 11.08
N GLY A 25 8.04 -7.98 11.14
CA GLY A 25 7.36 -7.09 10.19
C GLY A 25 7.93 -5.66 10.15
N GLY A 26 8.39 -5.12 11.29
CA GLY A 26 8.95 -3.76 11.38
C GLY A 26 10.34 -3.70 10.75
N THR A 27 11.18 -4.69 11.04
CA THR A 27 12.49 -4.87 10.39
C THR A 27 12.34 -5.06 8.88
N PHE A 28 11.31 -5.79 8.41
CA PHE A 28 11.03 -5.94 6.99
C PHE A 28 10.70 -4.60 6.30
N VAL A 29 9.92 -3.72 6.95
CA VAL A 29 9.61 -2.38 6.41
C VAL A 29 10.90 -1.56 6.26
N ILE A 30 11.76 -1.53 7.29
CA ILE A 30 13.04 -0.82 7.20
C ILE A 30 13.90 -1.41 6.08
N PHE A 31 13.98 -2.74 6.00
CA PHE A 31 14.71 -3.45 4.96
C PHE A 31 14.20 -3.13 3.54
N LEU A 32 12.89 -3.00 3.36
CA LEU A 32 12.29 -2.64 2.08
C LEU A 32 12.75 -1.25 1.61
N TYR A 33 12.70 -0.26 2.50
CA TYR A 33 13.15 1.10 2.19
C TYR A 33 14.68 1.15 1.97
N LEU A 34 15.45 0.44 2.80
CA LEU A 34 16.90 0.30 2.62
C LEU A 34 17.26 -0.33 1.26
N SER A 35 16.56 -1.38 0.86
CA SER A 35 16.80 -2.04 -0.44
C SER A 35 16.55 -1.10 -1.62
N SER A 36 15.52 -0.26 -1.51
CA SER A 36 15.24 0.77 -2.51
C SER A 36 16.32 1.85 -2.54
N ILE A 37 16.83 2.28 -1.38
CA ILE A 37 17.96 3.23 -1.29
C ILE A 37 19.22 2.65 -1.93
N VAL A 38 19.50 1.35 -1.76
CA VAL A 38 20.61 0.68 -2.44
C VAL A 38 20.44 0.74 -3.95
N CYS A 39 19.23 0.49 -4.46
CA CYS A 39 18.94 0.67 -5.89
C CYS A 39 19.06 2.13 -6.33
N ALA A 40 18.64 3.10 -5.51
CA ALA A 40 18.83 4.52 -5.80
C ALA A 40 20.31 4.89 -5.94
N GLY A 41 21.15 4.40 -5.01
CA GLY A 41 22.60 4.58 -5.05
C GLY A 41 23.24 3.95 -6.29
N TYR A 42 22.81 2.74 -6.66
CA TYR A 42 23.23 2.10 -7.92
C TYR A 42 22.84 2.94 -9.13
N MET A 43 21.58 3.36 -9.22
CA MET A 43 21.06 4.11 -10.37
C MET A 43 21.77 5.46 -10.53
N ILE A 44 22.05 6.17 -9.44
CA ILE A 44 22.79 7.46 -9.46
C ILE A 44 24.26 7.29 -9.84
N SER A 45 24.86 6.15 -9.50
CA SER A 45 26.30 5.93 -9.70
C SER A 45 26.62 5.30 -11.06
N PHE A 46 25.71 4.50 -11.60
CA PHE A 46 25.99 3.62 -12.75
C PHE A 46 25.01 3.73 -13.91
N SER A 47 23.96 4.55 -13.81
CA SER A 47 23.01 4.79 -14.91
C SER A 47 22.92 6.28 -15.22
N SER A 48 22.80 6.63 -16.50
CA SER A 48 22.55 8.00 -16.94
C SER A 48 21.08 8.41 -16.85
N MET A 49 20.19 7.52 -16.39
CA MET A 49 18.76 7.80 -16.21
C MET A 49 18.50 8.92 -15.19
N PHE A 50 19.42 9.13 -14.25
CA PHE A 50 19.28 10.12 -13.18
C PHE A 50 20.51 11.00 -13.07
N ASP A 51 20.29 12.28 -12.81
CA ASP A 51 21.31 13.29 -12.58
C ASP A 51 21.66 13.41 -11.09
N ALA A 52 22.88 13.05 -10.73
CA ALA A 52 23.40 13.15 -9.37
C ALA A 52 23.49 14.60 -8.86
N GLY A 53 23.69 15.58 -9.76
CA GLY A 53 23.85 16.99 -9.42
C GLY A 53 22.56 17.67 -8.94
N LYS A 54 21.39 17.04 -9.19
CA LYS A 54 20.09 17.49 -8.69
C LYS A 54 19.75 16.96 -7.29
N LEU A 55 20.65 16.19 -6.68
CA LEU A 55 20.49 15.77 -5.29
C LEU A 55 20.91 16.93 -4.37
N ASP A 56 20.02 17.28 -3.45
CA ASP A 56 20.17 18.39 -2.51
C ASP A 56 20.21 17.86 -1.08
N PHE A 57 21.13 18.38 -0.30
CA PHE A 57 21.34 17.97 1.09
C PHE A 57 20.11 18.22 1.97
N PHE A 58 19.52 19.42 1.87
CA PHE A 58 18.38 19.81 2.70
C PHE A 58 17.13 19.00 2.34
N ALA A 59 16.92 18.74 1.06
CA ALA A 59 15.87 17.85 0.58
C ALA A 59 16.01 16.43 1.16
N VAL A 60 17.20 15.85 1.09
CA VAL A 60 17.46 14.49 1.59
C VAL A 60 17.25 14.39 3.11
N VAL A 61 17.80 15.33 3.88
CA VAL A 61 17.63 15.36 5.34
C VAL A 61 16.15 15.52 5.71
N SER A 62 15.42 16.38 5.00
CA SER A 62 13.98 16.58 5.21
C SER A 62 13.18 15.31 4.91
N HIS A 63 13.50 14.60 3.83
CA HIS A 63 12.85 13.34 3.50
C HIS A 63 13.08 12.28 4.57
N VAL A 64 14.33 12.14 5.05
CA VAL A 64 14.69 11.24 6.14
C VAL A 64 13.88 11.56 7.40
N LEU A 65 13.78 12.84 7.78
CA LEU A 65 13.01 13.28 8.94
C LEU A 65 11.53 12.91 8.80
N PHE A 66 10.90 13.26 7.67
CA PHE A 66 9.49 12.96 7.43
C PHE A 66 9.22 11.45 7.42
N LEU A 67 10.05 10.68 6.70
CA LEU A 67 9.95 9.22 6.69
C LEU A 67 10.09 8.64 8.09
N PHE A 68 11.04 9.12 8.88
CA PHE A 68 11.21 8.67 10.26
C PHE A 68 9.98 8.98 11.12
N LEU A 69 9.46 10.21 11.07
CA LEU A 69 8.26 10.58 11.84
C LEU A 69 7.06 9.70 11.49
N PHE A 70 6.80 9.44 10.21
CA PHE A 70 5.70 8.54 9.83
C PHE A 70 5.97 7.06 10.17
N LEU A 71 7.17 6.56 9.88
CA LEU A 71 7.47 5.12 9.98
C LEU A 71 7.78 4.68 11.41
N PHE A 72 8.43 5.51 12.23
CA PHE A 72 8.81 5.18 13.61
C PHE A 72 7.65 4.65 14.48
N PRO A 73 6.51 5.36 14.62
CA PRO A 73 5.40 4.91 15.46
C PRO A 73 4.77 3.61 14.93
N PHE A 74 4.75 3.42 13.60
CA PHE A 74 4.26 2.20 12.99
C PHE A 74 5.19 1.00 13.17
N ILE A 75 6.50 1.20 13.01
CA ILE A 75 7.51 0.19 13.28
C ILE A 75 7.48 -0.20 14.76
N TYR A 76 7.35 0.77 15.66
CA TYR A 76 7.17 0.51 17.09
C TYR A 76 5.94 -0.37 17.36
N ALA A 77 4.78 -0.03 16.76
CA ALA A 77 3.56 -0.81 16.92
C ALA A 77 3.68 -2.23 16.34
N THR A 78 4.43 -2.38 15.26
CA THR A 78 4.68 -3.66 14.60
C THR A 78 5.63 -4.55 15.41
N ASN A 79 6.69 -3.98 15.97
CA ASN A 79 7.63 -4.70 16.84
C ASN A 79 6.96 -5.22 18.12
N HIS A 80 5.94 -4.51 18.60
CA HIS A 80 5.16 -4.88 19.78
C HIS A 80 3.80 -5.45 19.42
N HIS A 81 3.63 -5.95 18.20
CA HIS A 81 2.35 -6.44 17.71
C HIS A 81 1.86 -7.61 18.56
N LYS A 82 0.65 -7.46 19.12
CA LYS A 82 -0.07 -8.52 19.83
C LYS A 82 -1.32 -8.88 19.05
N LEU A 83 -1.63 -10.18 18.98
CA LEU A 83 -2.88 -10.65 18.40
C LEU A 83 -4.07 -10.02 19.15
N ILE A 84 -4.81 -9.17 18.45
CA ILE A 84 -6.04 -8.58 18.97
C ILE A 84 -7.12 -9.67 19.01
N ASP A 85 -7.54 -10.04 20.22
CA ASP A 85 -8.55 -11.08 20.38
C ASP A 85 -9.96 -10.51 20.09
N LEU A 86 -10.51 -10.93 18.95
CA LEU A 86 -11.85 -10.59 18.48
C LEU A 86 -12.85 -11.71 18.77
N THR A 87 -14.11 -11.35 19.00
CA THR A 87 -15.18 -12.33 19.18
C THR A 87 -15.40 -13.16 17.91
N LYS A 88 -15.85 -14.42 18.06
CA LYS A 88 -16.20 -15.30 16.94
C LYS A 88 -17.25 -14.68 16.01
N THR A 89 -18.21 -13.94 16.56
CA THR A 89 -19.24 -13.23 15.79
C THR A 89 -18.62 -12.14 14.91
N THR A 90 -17.74 -11.30 15.48
CA THR A 90 -17.02 -10.27 14.73
C THR A 90 -16.14 -10.88 13.63
N LEU A 91 -15.41 -11.95 13.94
CA LEU A 91 -14.56 -12.64 12.95
C LEU A 91 -15.37 -13.23 11.79
N ASN A 92 -16.51 -13.87 12.08
CA ASN A 92 -17.39 -14.39 11.04
C ASN A 92 -17.96 -13.26 10.18
N PHE A 93 -18.39 -12.16 10.79
CA PHE A 93 -18.89 -10.99 10.05
C PHE A 93 -17.82 -10.45 9.09
N LEU A 94 -16.59 -10.23 9.58
CA LEU A 94 -15.49 -9.77 8.73
C LEU A 94 -15.18 -10.75 7.60
N PHE A 95 -15.17 -12.06 7.90
CA PHE A 95 -14.96 -13.09 6.89
C PHE A 95 -16.00 -13.01 5.77
N TYR A 96 -17.30 -13.00 6.12
CA TYR A 96 -18.37 -12.96 5.11
C TYR A 96 -18.38 -11.64 4.35
N MET A 97 -18.11 -10.51 5.02
CA MET A 97 -17.97 -9.20 4.38
C MET A 97 -16.84 -9.25 3.34
N VAL A 98 -15.64 -9.68 3.73
CA VAL A 98 -14.50 -9.81 2.81
C VAL A 98 -14.82 -10.75 1.66
N PHE A 99 -15.41 -11.91 1.93
CA PHE A 99 -15.77 -12.89 0.92
C PHE A 99 -16.75 -12.33 -0.12
N VAL A 100 -17.88 -11.80 0.32
CA VAL A 100 -18.95 -11.28 -0.56
C VAL A 100 -18.43 -10.17 -1.45
N PHE A 101 -17.75 -9.18 -0.88
CA PHE A 101 -17.22 -8.05 -1.64
C PHE A 101 -16.07 -8.46 -2.59
N SER A 102 -15.28 -9.48 -2.23
CA SER A 102 -14.25 -10.02 -3.12
C SER A 102 -14.85 -10.77 -4.30
N VAL A 103 -15.91 -11.58 -4.08
CA VAL A 103 -16.64 -12.26 -5.16
C VAL A 103 -17.18 -11.26 -6.16
N PHE A 104 -17.85 -10.20 -5.69
CA PHE A 104 -18.35 -9.16 -6.57
C PHE A 104 -17.24 -8.41 -7.32
N SER A 105 -16.09 -8.19 -6.68
CA SER A 105 -14.92 -7.61 -7.36
C SER A 105 -14.39 -8.54 -8.46
N TYR A 106 -14.33 -9.85 -8.21
CA TYR A 106 -13.92 -10.81 -9.23
C TYR A 106 -14.87 -10.83 -10.41
N LEU A 107 -16.19 -10.82 -10.16
CA LEU A 107 -17.17 -10.73 -11.23
C LEU A 107 -17.01 -9.45 -12.07
N ALA A 108 -16.64 -8.33 -11.44
CA ALA A 108 -16.42 -7.07 -12.14
C ALA A 108 -15.09 -7.03 -12.94
N TYR A 109 -13.99 -7.58 -12.41
CA TYR A 109 -12.66 -7.42 -13.01
C TYR A 109 -12.18 -8.61 -13.82
N LEU A 110 -12.65 -9.83 -13.56
CA LEU A 110 -12.21 -11.03 -14.28
C LEU A 110 -12.44 -10.94 -15.80
N PRO A 111 -13.62 -10.50 -16.30
CA PRO A 111 -13.82 -10.34 -17.75
C PRO A 111 -12.84 -9.35 -18.38
N LYS A 112 -12.51 -8.27 -17.66
CA LYS A 112 -11.57 -7.23 -18.11
C LYS A 112 -10.12 -7.72 -18.12
N VAL A 113 -9.76 -8.59 -17.18
CA VAL A 113 -8.47 -9.26 -17.21
C VAL A 113 -8.37 -10.17 -18.43
N ILE A 114 -9.42 -10.93 -18.73
CA ILE A 114 -9.47 -11.79 -19.92
C ILE A 114 -9.35 -10.94 -21.20
N SER A 115 -10.03 -9.81 -21.32
CA SER A 115 -9.94 -8.93 -22.49
C SER A 115 -8.53 -8.35 -22.69
N VAL A 116 -7.85 -7.97 -21.60
CA VAL A 116 -6.44 -7.54 -21.65
C VAL A 116 -5.54 -8.64 -22.21
N PHE A 117 -5.71 -9.89 -21.77
CA PHE A 117 -4.92 -11.01 -22.27
C PHE A 117 -5.25 -11.43 -23.72
N GLN A 118 -6.39 -10.98 -24.26
CA GLN A 118 -6.80 -11.22 -25.65
C GLN A 118 -6.38 -10.12 -26.64
N TYR A 119 -5.84 -8.99 -26.16
CA TYR A 119 -5.57 -7.80 -26.98
C TYR A 119 -4.33 -7.90 -27.90
N GLY A 120 -3.64 -9.05 -27.93
CA GLY A 120 -2.41 -9.26 -28.72
C GLY A 120 -1.14 -9.09 -27.89
N SER A 121 -0.84 -7.87 -27.44
CA SER A 121 0.26 -7.60 -26.50
C SER A 121 -0.17 -6.79 -25.26
N LEU A 122 0.49 -7.04 -24.12
CA LEU A 122 0.21 -6.32 -22.87
C LEU A 122 0.63 -4.84 -22.94
N GLY A 123 1.62 -4.52 -23.78
CA GLY A 123 2.01 -3.14 -24.07
C GLY A 123 0.91 -2.37 -24.79
N GLU A 124 0.33 -2.94 -25.85
CA GLU A 124 -0.77 -2.33 -26.60
C GLU A 124 -2.05 -2.24 -25.78
N ALA A 125 -2.41 -3.28 -25.01
CA ALA A 125 -3.55 -3.25 -24.11
C ALA A 125 -3.47 -2.07 -23.13
N ARG A 126 -2.26 -1.75 -22.64
CA ARG A 126 -2.04 -0.62 -21.75
C ARG A 126 -2.21 0.72 -22.47
N VAL A 127 -1.71 0.84 -23.70
CA VAL A 127 -1.89 2.05 -24.51
C VAL A 127 -3.37 2.27 -24.81
N ALA A 128 -4.09 1.22 -25.20
CA ALA A 128 -5.52 1.24 -25.44
C ALA A 128 -6.31 1.66 -24.20
N PHE A 129 -5.92 1.19 -23.01
CA PHE A 129 -6.51 1.66 -21.76
C PHE A 129 -6.31 3.16 -21.53
N TYR A 130 -5.10 3.68 -21.76
CA TYR A 130 -4.84 5.12 -21.62
C TYR A 130 -5.54 5.98 -22.67
N MET A 131 -5.74 5.45 -23.88
CA MET A 131 -6.53 6.09 -24.93
C MET A 131 -8.03 5.97 -24.71
N GLY A 132 -8.47 5.29 -23.65
CA GLY A 132 -9.89 5.06 -23.36
C GLY A 132 -10.58 4.12 -24.35
N THR A 133 -9.84 3.39 -25.19
CA THR A 133 -10.38 2.44 -26.16
C THR A 133 -10.54 1.03 -25.59
N LEU A 134 -9.87 0.72 -24.47
CA LEU A 134 -10.06 -0.50 -23.71
C LEU A 134 -10.91 -0.22 -22.45
N ASN A 135 -12.01 -0.95 -22.29
CA ASN A 135 -12.98 -0.80 -21.19
C ASN A 135 -13.65 0.59 -21.12
N ALA A 136 -13.92 1.22 -22.27
CA ALA A 136 -14.52 2.56 -22.39
C ALA A 136 -15.88 2.71 -21.67
N GLU A 137 -16.63 1.61 -21.55
CA GLU A 137 -18.02 1.59 -21.04
C GLU A 137 -18.13 1.67 -19.49
N ASP A 138 -17.01 1.67 -18.76
CA ASP A 138 -17.01 1.46 -17.30
C ASP A 138 -16.93 2.71 -16.42
N VAL A 139 -17.03 3.91 -17.00
CA VAL A 139 -16.92 5.15 -16.23
C VAL A 139 -18.23 5.42 -15.46
N GLY A 140 -18.28 5.04 -14.19
CA GLY A 140 -19.32 5.48 -13.24
C GLY A 140 -20.47 4.51 -12.96
N GLY A 141 -20.41 3.27 -13.44
CA GLY A 141 -21.43 2.25 -13.17
C GLY A 141 -21.35 1.59 -11.78
N ILE A 142 -22.42 0.88 -11.38
CA ILE A 142 -22.48 0.11 -10.13
C ILE A 142 -21.33 -0.93 -10.06
N SER A 143 -20.95 -1.52 -11.20
CA SER A 143 -19.80 -2.43 -11.31
C SER A 143 -18.48 -1.79 -10.87
N ALA A 144 -18.25 -0.54 -11.24
CA ALA A 144 -17.07 0.22 -10.85
C ALA A 144 -17.09 0.53 -9.34
N TYR A 145 -18.25 0.90 -8.79
CA TYR A 145 -18.39 1.16 -7.36
C TYR A 145 -18.14 -0.10 -6.52
N ILE A 146 -18.78 -1.22 -6.91
CA ILE A 146 -18.58 -2.53 -6.31
C ILE A 146 -17.10 -2.95 -6.36
N GLY A 147 -16.45 -2.76 -7.51
CA GLY A 147 -15.05 -3.06 -7.68
C GLY A 147 -14.14 -2.27 -6.74
N ILE A 148 -14.42 -0.97 -6.54
CA ILE A 148 -13.63 -0.12 -5.65
C ILE A 148 -13.87 -0.47 -4.17
N VAL A 149 -15.12 -0.69 -3.77
CA VAL A 149 -15.45 -1.08 -2.39
C VAL A 149 -14.83 -2.44 -2.06
N GLY A 150 -14.95 -3.42 -2.95
CA GLY A 150 -14.38 -4.73 -2.71
C GLY A 150 -12.85 -4.74 -2.78
N ARG A 151 -12.22 -3.92 -3.63
CA ARG A 151 -10.78 -3.65 -3.54
C ARG A 151 -10.39 -3.11 -2.16
N THR A 152 -11.13 -2.14 -1.63
CA THR A 152 -10.82 -1.52 -0.34
C THR A 152 -11.00 -2.51 0.83
N ILE A 153 -12.09 -3.27 0.83
CA ILE A 153 -12.36 -4.31 1.83
C ILE A 153 -11.33 -5.45 1.75
N SER A 154 -10.86 -5.80 0.55
CA SER A 154 -9.86 -6.85 0.35
C SER A 154 -8.51 -6.56 1.03
N LEU A 155 -8.22 -5.30 1.39
CA LEU A 155 -7.00 -4.94 2.14
C LEU A 155 -6.91 -5.65 3.49
N VAL A 156 -8.05 -6.01 4.08
CA VAL A 156 -8.15 -6.73 5.36
C VAL A 156 -8.00 -8.24 5.18
N SER A 157 -8.23 -8.77 3.97
CA SER A 157 -8.24 -10.21 3.70
C SER A 157 -6.92 -10.90 4.04
N LEU A 158 -5.79 -10.28 3.71
CA LEU A 158 -4.46 -10.87 3.91
C LEU A 158 -4.09 -10.91 5.39
N TYR A 159 -4.42 -9.87 6.16
CA TYR A 159 -4.30 -9.89 7.61
C TYR A 159 -5.17 -11.02 8.19
N LEU A 160 -6.44 -11.12 7.78
CA LEU A 160 -7.34 -12.17 8.25
C LEU A 160 -6.86 -13.56 7.87
N PHE A 161 -6.27 -13.74 6.69
CA PHE A 161 -5.67 -15.01 6.27
C PHE A 161 -4.63 -15.49 7.30
N PHE A 162 -3.65 -14.64 7.64
CA PHE A 162 -2.66 -14.99 8.66
C PHE A 162 -3.26 -15.14 10.07
N TYR A 163 -4.22 -14.27 10.43
CA TYR A 163 -4.91 -14.34 11.71
C TYR A 163 -5.68 -15.67 11.87
N PHE A 164 -6.40 -16.11 10.84
CA PHE A 164 -7.18 -17.35 10.86
C PHE A 164 -6.26 -18.57 10.95
N ILE A 165 -5.10 -18.53 10.29
CA ILE A 165 -4.07 -19.56 10.46
C ILE A 165 -3.55 -19.58 11.91
N ALA A 166 -3.20 -18.43 12.47
CA ALA A 166 -2.67 -18.32 13.83
C ALA A 166 -3.69 -18.80 14.88
N LYS A 167 -5.00 -18.58 14.65
CA LYS A 167 -6.08 -19.05 15.52
C LYS A 167 -6.58 -20.46 15.18
N SER A 168 -5.93 -21.17 14.25
CA SER A 168 -6.31 -22.53 13.83
C SER A 168 -7.77 -22.65 13.37
N GLU A 169 -8.27 -21.63 12.68
CA GLU A 169 -9.61 -21.62 12.08
C GLU A 169 -9.73 -22.60 10.90
N SER A 170 -10.96 -22.80 10.42
CA SER A 170 -11.25 -23.73 9.32
C SER A 170 -10.36 -23.49 8.08
N LYS A 171 -9.75 -24.58 7.58
CA LYS A 171 -8.91 -24.58 6.37
C LYS A 171 -9.62 -23.97 5.16
N ILE A 172 -10.94 -24.19 5.03
CA ILE A 172 -11.73 -23.63 3.93
C ILE A 172 -11.76 -22.11 4.02
N LYS A 173 -12.00 -21.55 5.21
CA LYS A 173 -12.01 -20.10 5.41
C LYS A 173 -10.65 -19.47 5.14
N VAL A 174 -9.57 -20.13 5.59
CA VAL A 174 -8.20 -19.73 5.29
C VAL A 174 -7.96 -19.69 3.78
N SER A 175 -8.31 -20.75 3.04
CA SER A 175 -8.15 -20.78 1.59
C SER A 175 -8.96 -19.70 0.89
N ILE A 176 -10.21 -19.47 1.31
CA ILE A 176 -11.06 -18.41 0.77
C ILE A 176 -10.42 -17.03 1.00
N LEU A 177 -9.91 -16.74 2.20
CA LEU A 177 -9.24 -15.46 2.51
C LEU A 177 -7.97 -15.27 1.68
N PHE A 178 -7.20 -16.33 1.47
CA PHE A 178 -6.05 -16.31 0.55
C PHE A 178 -6.49 -15.90 -0.85
N PHE A 179 -7.55 -16.53 -1.38
CA PHE A 179 -8.10 -16.13 -2.68
C PHE A 179 -8.63 -14.70 -2.67
N CYS A 180 -9.33 -14.24 -1.63
CA CYS A 180 -9.82 -12.87 -1.53
C CYS A 180 -8.69 -11.82 -1.60
N SER A 181 -7.48 -12.17 -1.18
CA SER A 181 -6.35 -11.24 -1.19
C SER A 181 -5.84 -10.87 -2.60
N PHE A 182 -6.19 -11.63 -3.63
CA PHE A 182 -5.79 -11.33 -5.01
C PHE A 182 -6.64 -10.25 -5.68
N VAL A 183 -7.69 -9.70 -5.06
CA VAL A 183 -8.57 -8.72 -5.70
C VAL A 183 -7.78 -7.54 -6.28
N ASP A 184 -6.82 -6.97 -5.54
CA ASP A 184 -6.01 -5.84 -6.03
C ASP A 184 -5.08 -6.23 -7.20
N VAL A 185 -4.68 -7.50 -7.29
CA VAL A 185 -3.94 -8.04 -8.44
C VAL A 185 -4.84 -8.05 -9.68
N PHE A 186 -6.06 -8.55 -9.57
CA PHE A 186 -7.01 -8.58 -10.69
C PHE A 186 -7.40 -7.18 -11.14
N VAL A 187 -7.63 -6.26 -10.20
CA VAL A 187 -7.84 -4.84 -10.51
C VAL A 187 -6.65 -4.29 -11.30
N SER A 188 -5.41 -4.57 -10.86
CA SER A 188 -4.21 -4.09 -11.57
C SER A 188 -4.11 -4.65 -12.98
N LEU A 189 -4.37 -5.95 -13.14
CA LEU A 189 -4.28 -6.63 -14.44
C LEU A 189 -5.37 -6.16 -15.42
N SER A 190 -6.53 -5.70 -14.93
CA SER A 190 -7.64 -5.26 -15.79
C SER A 190 -7.32 -4.02 -16.64
N TYR A 191 -6.22 -3.33 -16.37
CA TYR A 191 -5.69 -2.22 -17.16
C TYR A 191 -4.23 -2.45 -17.61
N ALA A 192 -3.84 -3.73 -17.75
CA ALA A 192 -2.47 -4.13 -18.09
C ALA A 192 -1.42 -3.53 -17.13
N GLY A 193 -1.79 -3.41 -15.84
CA GLY A 193 -0.94 -2.94 -14.76
C GLY A 193 -0.31 -4.06 -13.96
N ARG A 194 0.88 -3.80 -13.43
CA ARG A 194 1.63 -4.74 -12.56
C ARG A 194 1.76 -4.30 -11.10
N GLY A 195 1.18 -3.14 -10.74
CA GLY A 195 1.32 -2.56 -9.41
C GLY A 195 0.65 -3.40 -8.32
N GLY A 196 -0.49 -4.02 -8.61
CA GLY A 196 -1.20 -4.87 -7.63
C GLY A 196 -0.40 -6.12 -7.25
N ILE A 197 0.37 -6.67 -8.19
CA ILE A 197 1.28 -7.80 -7.93
C ILE A 197 2.34 -7.40 -6.91
N THR A 198 3.05 -6.30 -7.16
CA THR A 198 4.11 -5.82 -6.26
C THR A 198 3.57 -5.54 -4.86
N ARG A 199 2.41 -4.87 -4.77
CA ARG A 199 1.77 -4.58 -3.48
C ARG A 199 1.39 -5.84 -2.72
N TRP A 200 0.77 -6.80 -3.41
CA TRP A 200 0.39 -8.06 -2.82
C TRP A 200 1.60 -8.82 -2.28
N ILE A 201 2.70 -8.90 -3.04
CA ILE A 201 3.94 -9.54 -2.60
C ILE A 201 4.49 -8.87 -1.34
N PHE A 202 4.60 -7.53 -1.32
CA PHE A 202 5.12 -6.81 -0.17
C PHE A 202 4.26 -7.00 1.08
N MET A 203 2.94 -6.89 0.96
CA MET A 203 2.01 -7.10 2.07
C MET A 203 2.02 -8.55 2.56
N MET A 204 2.15 -9.52 1.65
CA MET A 204 2.22 -10.93 1.99
C MET A 204 3.48 -11.27 2.80
N VAL A 205 4.63 -10.76 2.36
CA VAL A 205 5.90 -10.94 3.09
C VAL A 205 5.86 -10.19 4.43
N PHE A 206 5.32 -8.96 4.45
CA PHE A 206 5.14 -8.20 5.69
C PHE A 206 4.31 -8.97 6.72
N TYR A 207 3.13 -9.47 6.34
CA TYR A 207 2.28 -10.21 7.27
C TYR A 207 2.86 -11.57 7.66
N TYR A 208 3.62 -12.23 6.78
CA TYR A 208 4.37 -13.43 7.15
C TYR A 208 5.32 -13.15 8.33
N PHE A 209 6.10 -12.07 8.26
CA PHE A 209 7.01 -11.69 9.35
C PHE A 209 6.29 -11.12 10.57
N LEU A 210 5.16 -10.43 10.39
CA LEU A 210 4.32 -9.95 11.49
C LEU A 210 3.77 -11.11 12.33
N PHE A 211 3.31 -12.17 11.66
CA PHE A 211 2.67 -13.31 12.32
C PHE A 211 3.65 -14.43 12.67
N ASN A 212 4.93 -14.30 12.34
CA ASN A 212 5.92 -15.38 12.45
C ASN A 212 5.95 -16.04 13.85
N ASP A 213 5.80 -15.26 14.91
CA ASP A 213 5.88 -15.78 16.28
C ASP A 213 4.60 -16.53 16.72
N TYR A 214 3.51 -16.38 15.98
CA TYR A 214 2.22 -17.04 16.24
C TYR A 214 2.02 -18.32 15.41
N LEU A 215 2.97 -18.67 14.55
CA LEU A 215 2.86 -19.80 13.62
C LEU A 215 3.73 -20.96 14.07
N SER A 216 3.19 -22.18 14.04
CA SER A 216 4.00 -23.38 14.29
C SER A 216 5.01 -23.62 13.15
N PRO A 217 6.17 -24.26 13.39
CA PRO A 217 7.17 -24.53 12.35
C PRO A 217 6.61 -25.25 11.13
N VAL A 218 5.68 -26.20 11.35
CA VAL A 218 5.00 -26.94 10.28
C VAL A 218 4.16 -25.99 9.40
N ILE A 219 3.42 -25.07 10.01
CA ILE A 219 2.61 -24.08 9.29
C ILE A 219 3.52 -23.10 8.55
N LYS A 220 4.63 -22.64 9.16
CA LYS A 220 5.61 -21.77 8.50
C LYS A 220 6.12 -22.38 7.21
N ASN A 221 6.47 -23.67 7.22
CA ASN A 221 6.93 -24.36 6.01
C ASN A 221 5.84 -24.45 4.94
N LYS A 222 4.59 -24.76 5.32
CA LYS A 222 3.46 -24.77 4.37
C LYS A 222 3.21 -23.39 3.76
N ILE A 223 3.27 -22.33 4.56
CA ILE A 223 3.14 -20.96 4.07
C ILE A 223 4.28 -20.64 3.11
N LYS A 224 5.54 -20.96 3.45
CA LYS A 224 6.68 -20.77 2.54
C LYS A 224 6.47 -21.47 1.20
N THR A 225 6.01 -22.71 1.19
CA THR A 225 5.69 -23.43 -0.05
C THR A 225 4.58 -22.74 -0.84
N ALA A 226 3.47 -22.36 -0.18
CA ALA A 226 2.37 -21.65 -0.83
C ALA A 226 2.80 -20.28 -1.37
N LEU A 227 3.66 -19.57 -0.66
CA LEU A 227 4.28 -18.32 -1.10
C LEU A 227 5.09 -18.53 -2.37
N THR A 228 6.00 -19.50 -2.39
CA THR A 228 6.81 -19.78 -3.58
C THR A 228 5.94 -20.10 -4.79
N ILE A 229 4.92 -20.95 -4.62
CA ILE A 229 4.01 -21.37 -5.71
C ILE A 229 3.17 -20.18 -6.22
N SER A 230 2.75 -19.26 -5.36
CA SER A 230 1.92 -18.11 -5.76
C SER A 230 2.74 -16.94 -6.29
N ILE A 231 3.89 -16.64 -5.70
CA ILE A 231 4.76 -15.54 -6.10
C ILE A 231 5.44 -15.82 -7.45
N LEU A 232 5.84 -17.06 -7.73
CA LEU A 232 6.60 -17.38 -8.94
C LEU A 232 5.84 -17.01 -10.25
N PRO A 233 4.58 -17.46 -10.47
CA PRO A 233 3.81 -17.03 -11.63
C PRO A 233 3.60 -15.51 -11.70
N MET A 234 3.43 -14.86 -10.55
CA MET A 234 3.26 -13.42 -10.48
C MET A 234 4.51 -12.65 -10.90
N VAL A 235 5.69 -13.12 -10.49
CA VAL A 235 6.98 -12.56 -10.92
C VAL A 235 7.14 -12.75 -12.43
N VAL A 236 6.77 -13.90 -12.97
CA VAL A 236 6.78 -14.12 -14.42
C VAL A 236 5.88 -13.11 -15.15
N ILE A 237 4.63 -12.92 -14.70
CA ILE A 237 3.71 -11.92 -15.28
C ILE A 237 4.32 -10.50 -15.17
N PHE A 238 4.87 -10.16 -14.01
CA PHE A 238 5.53 -8.86 -13.80
C PHE A 238 6.67 -8.64 -14.80
N LEU A 239 7.52 -9.64 -15.02
CA LEU A 239 8.64 -9.58 -15.95
C LEU A 239 8.17 -9.49 -17.39
N VAL A 240 7.15 -10.25 -17.80
CA VAL A 240 6.58 -10.19 -19.16
C VAL A 240 5.98 -8.82 -19.45
N VAL A 241 5.18 -8.26 -18.52
CA VAL A 241 4.63 -6.90 -18.66
C VAL A 241 5.75 -5.86 -18.74
N SER A 242 6.80 -6.02 -17.93
CA SER A 242 7.94 -5.09 -17.93
C SER A 242 8.75 -5.17 -19.22
N TYR A 243 9.03 -6.38 -19.71
CA TYR A 243 9.71 -6.60 -20.98
C TYR A 243 8.90 -6.01 -22.14
N SER A 244 7.61 -6.30 -22.23
CA SER A 244 6.72 -5.76 -23.28
C SER A 244 6.67 -4.23 -23.28
N ARG A 245 6.92 -3.58 -22.13
CA ARG A 245 6.88 -2.11 -22.01
C ARG A 245 8.22 -1.45 -22.32
N PHE A 246 9.33 -2.07 -21.93
CA PHE A 246 10.65 -1.45 -21.92
C PHE A 246 11.61 -2.01 -22.97
N SER A 247 11.29 -3.13 -23.60
CA SER A 247 12.10 -3.66 -24.70
C SER A 247 12.20 -2.64 -25.83
N GLY A 248 13.41 -2.45 -26.36
CA GLY A 248 13.71 -1.49 -27.42
C GLY A 248 13.77 -0.01 -26.99
N ARG A 249 13.71 0.30 -25.68
CA ARG A 249 13.95 1.65 -25.15
C ARG A 249 15.44 1.91 -24.89
N GLU A 250 15.78 3.16 -24.60
CA GLU A 250 17.14 3.64 -24.35
C GLU A 250 17.86 2.85 -23.23
N PHE A 251 17.16 2.56 -22.13
CA PHE A 251 17.71 1.82 -21.00
C PHE A 251 17.27 0.35 -21.01
N SER A 252 18.08 -0.51 -20.40
CA SER A 252 17.74 -1.92 -20.28
C SER A 252 16.50 -2.14 -19.40
N VAL A 253 15.80 -3.27 -19.61
CA VAL A 253 14.64 -3.65 -18.78
C VAL A 253 15.01 -3.73 -17.29
N ILE A 254 16.22 -4.20 -16.97
CA ILE A 254 16.73 -4.29 -15.60
C ILE A 254 16.93 -2.90 -15.01
N GLU A 255 17.52 -1.97 -15.75
CA GLU A 255 17.66 -0.57 -15.31
C GLU A 255 16.30 0.10 -15.08
N PHE A 256 15.28 -0.16 -15.90
CA PHE A 256 13.94 0.34 -15.62
C PHE A 256 13.36 -0.25 -14.33
N ILE A 257 13.56 -1.54 -14.06
CA ILE A 257 13.08 -2.19 -12.83
C ILE A 257 13.80 -1.61 -11.61
N LEU A 258 15.13 -1.51 -11.65
CA LEU A 258 15.93 -0.90 -10.59
C LEU A 258 15.60 0.58 -10.42
N GLY A 259 15.39 1.29 -11.53
CA GLY A 259 14.92 2.66 -11.60
C GLY A 259 13.59 2.83 -10.89
N TYR A 260 12.56 2.05 -11.19
CA TYR A 260 11.30 2.14 -10.46
C TYR A 260 11.44 1.89 -8.97
N PHE A 261 12.31 0.97 -8.58
CA PHE A 261 12.50 0.65 -7.18
C PHE A 261 13.34 1.72 -6.46
N GLY A 262 14.35 2.32 -7.09
CA GLY A 262 15.27 3.31 -6.48
C GLY A 262 14.86 4.78 -6.65
N GLN A 263 14.15 5.13 -7.72
CA GLN A 263 13.73 6.50 -8.02
C GLN A 263 12.95 7.22 -6.90
N PRO A 264 12.19 6.56 -5.98
CA PRO A 264 11.48 7.26 -4.92
C PRO A 264 12.33 8.19 -4.06
N PHE A 265 13.60 7.83 -3.82
CA PHE A 265 14.54 8.60 -3.01
C PHE A 265 15.28 9.68 -3.81
N ILE A 266 15.37 9.51 -5.12
CA ILE A 266 15.99 10.46 -6.05
C ILE A 266 15.01 11.60 -6.33
N TYR A 267 13.80 11.26 -6.78
CA TYR A 267 12.82 12.24 -7.21
C TYR A 267 12.30 13.12 -6.09
N PHE A 268 12.30 12.67 -4.83
CA PHE A 268 11.97 13.57 -3.71
C PHE A 268 12.91 14.78 -3.69
N SER A 269 14.20 14.58 -3.95
CA SER A 269 15.16 15.68 -4.01
C SER A 269 14.93 16.58 -5.22
N TYR A 270 14.61 16.00 -6.37
CA TYR A 270 14.40 16.78 -7.59
C TYR A 270 13.23 17.76 -7.43
N ILE A 271 12.11 17.27 -6.90
CA ILE A 271 10.88 18.06 -6.74
C ILE A 271 10.91 18.98 -5.52
N PHE A 272 11.95 18.94 -4.69
CA PHE A 272 11.89 19.52 -3.35
C PHE A 272 11.62 21.02 -3.39
N TYR A 273 12.43 21.79 -4.12
CA TYR A 273 12.26 23.24 -4.20
C TYR A 273 11.07 23.64 -5.07
N ASP A 274 10.71 22.83 -6.07
CA ASP A 274 9.56 23.09 -6.94
C ASP A 274 8.24 23.12 -6.15
N PHE A 275 8.11 22.22 -5.16
CA PHE A 275 6.91 22.08 -4.33
C PHE A 275 7.08 22.57 -2.90
N PHE A 276 8.12 23.36 -2.61
CA PHE A 276 8.34 23.90 -1.27
C PHE A 276 7.15 24.79 -0.85
N ASP A 277 6.76 25.71 -1.74
CA ASP A 277 5.63 26.64 -1.55
C ASP A 277 4.53 26.50 -2.62
N ASN A 278 4.82 25.89 -3.78
CA ASN A 278 3.86 25.73 -4.88
C ASN A 278 3.28 24.31 -4.87
N THR A 279 2.10 24.15 -4.26
CA THR A 279 1.54 22.83 -3.95
C THR A 279 0.20 22.59 -4.63
N TYR A 280 -0.27 21.34 -4.66
CA TYR A 280 -1.64 21.01 -5.10
C TYR A 280 -2.72 21.35 -4.04
N SER A 281 -2.35 22.08 -2.98
CA SER A 281 -3.27 22.59 -1.96
C SER A 281 -4.13 21.51 -1.27
N GLY A 282 -3.56 20.32 -1.03
CA GLY A 282 -4.25 19.25 -0.31
C GLY A 282 -5.21 18.41 -1.16
N GLN A 283 -5.35 18.67 -2.46
CA GLN A 283 -6.37 18.03 -3.28
C GLN A 283 -6.08 16.56 -3.57
N GLN A 284 -4.82 16.13 -3.55
CA GLN A 284 -4.43 14.74 -3.80
C GLN A 284 -4.45 13.89 -2.52
N VAL A 285 -4.03 14.41 -1.38
CA VAL A 285 -4.00 13.67 -0.10
C VAL A 285 -5.34 13.75 0.61
N PHE A 286 -6.05 14.87 0.45
CA PHE A 286 -7.37 15.13 1.05
C PHE A 286 -8.44 15.43 -0.01
N PRO A 287 -8.69 14.51 -0.97
CA PRO A 287 -9.62 14.73 -2.08
C PRO A 287 -11.09 14.88 -1.68
N LEU A 288 -11.43 14.73 -0.38
CA LEU A 288 -12.76 15.00 0.16
C LEU A 288 -12.95 16.46 0.61
N PHE A 289 -11.85 17.16 0.86
CA PHE A 289 -11.84 18.52 1.41
C PHE A 289 -11.29 19.55 0.41
N GLY A 290 -10.71 19.09 -0.70
CA GLY A 290 -10.25 19.95 -1.79
C GLY A 290 -11.43 20.58 -2.56
N MET A 291 -11.36 21.89 -2.82
CA MET A 291 -12.19 22.52 -3.86
C MET A 291 -11.66 22.08 -5.24
N PRO A 292 -12.53 21.82 -6.23
CA PRO A 292 -12.07 21.58 -7.60
C PRO A 292 -11.38 22.85 -8.09
N ALA A 293 -10.06 22.84 -8.22
CA ALA A 293 -9.35 23.95 -8.84
C ALA A 293 -9.53 23.86 -10.35
N GLU A 294 -10.63 24.40 -10.88
CA GLU A 294 -10.73 24.68 -12.30
C GLU A 294 -9.66 25.73 -12.68
N GLY A 295 -8.78 25.41 -13.62
CA GLY A 295 -7.86 26.36 -14.27
C GLY A 295 -6.47 26.59 -13.64
N LEU A 296 -6.23 26.22 -12.39
CA LEU A 296 -4.89 26.39 -11.75
C LEU A 296 -3.89 25.27 -12.10
N TYR A 297 -4.39 24.12 -12.56
CA TYR A 297 -3.61 22.91 -12.82
C TYR A 297 -2.78 22.92 -14.11
N SER A 298 -3.22 23.60 -15.18
CA SER A 298 -2.50 23.59 -16.45
C SER A 298 -1.36 24.60 -16.44
N ASP A 299 -1.61 25.85 -16.07
CA ASP A 299 -0.70 26.92 -16.49
C ASP A 299 0.53 27.09 -15.58
N LYS A 300 0.44 26.73 -14.29
CA LYS A 300 1.58 26.78 -13.36
C LYS A 300 2.46 25.52 -13.37
N LEU A 301 1.93 24.37 -13.80
CA LEU A 301 2.62 23.08 -13.75
C LEU A 301 3.05 22.56 -15.13
N ASN A 302 2.50 23.09 -16.23
CA ASN A 302 2.98 22.78 -17.58
C ASN A 302 4.45 23.21 -17.84
N GLY A 303 5.01 24.08 -17.00
CA GLY A 303 6.44 24.45 -17.02
C GLY A 303 7.35 23.58 -16.13
N ILE A 304 6.77 22.68 -15.33
CA ILE A 304 7.47 21.84 -14.37
C ILE A 304 7.46 20.42 -14.95
N ASP A 305 8.58 20.01 -15.56
CA ASP A 305 8.79 18.81 -16.40
C ASP A 305 8.70 17.48 -15.62
N TYR A 306 7.66 17.32 -14.81
CA TYR A 306 7.47 16.16 -13.94
C TYR A 306 6.29 15.33 -14.40
N TYR A 307 6.62 14.17 -14.94
CA TYR A 307 5.64 13.16 -15.28
C TYR A 307 4.77 12.80 -14.07
N ILE A 308 3.46 12.77 -14.29
CA ILE A 308 2.41 12.26 -13.39
C ILE A 308 2.72 10.83 -12.86
N ASN A 309 3.70 10.14 -13.45
CA ASN A 309 4.14 8.79 -13.12
C ASN A 309 5.52 8.69 -12.45
N THR A 310 5.99 9.73 -11.76
CA THR A 310 7.24 9.72 -10.97
C THR A 310 6.99 9.26 -9.52
N PHE A 311 7.74 8.26 -9.07
CA PHE A 311 7.66 7.79 -7.68
C PHE A 311 8.55 8.66 -6.79
N SER A 312 8.04 9.07 -5.63
CA SER A 312 8.72 9.95 -4.66
C SER A 312 8.44 9.53 -3.22
N THR A 313 8.05 8.27 -3.02
CA THR A 313 7.45 7.74 -1.77
C THR A 313 6.11 8.39 -1.44
N PHE A 314 5.40 7.85 -0.45
CA PHE A 314 4.17 8.46 0.06
C PHE A 314 4.43 9.83 0.67
N VAL A 315 5.61 10.03 1.27
CA VAL A 315 6.02 11.34 1.79
C VAL A 315 6.17 12.35 0.66
N GLY A 316 6.78 11.98 -0.47
CA GLY A 316 6.87 12.89 -1.61
C GLY A 316 5.53 13.17 -2.25
N SER A 317 4.60 12.21 -2.26
CA SER A 317 3.22 12.49 -2.66
C SER A 317 2.53 13.50 -1.74
N ILE A 318 2.72 13.38 -0.42
CA ILE A 318 2.17 14.35 0.55
C ILE A 318 2.85 15.71 0.36
N TYR A 319 4.17 15.73 0.27
CA TYR A 319 4.97 16.94 0.08
C TYR A 319 4.57 17.73 -1.16
N LYS A 320 4.42 17.07 -2.31
CA LYS A 320 3.91 17.73 -3.52
C LYS A 320 2.55 18.38 -3.33
N ASP A 321 1.72 17.76 -2.50
CA ASP A 321 0.33 18.18 -2.33
C ASP A 321 0.16 19.32 -1.33
N VAL A 322 1.01 19.40 -0.29
CA VAL A 322 0.82 20.37 0.81
C VAL A 322 2.07 21.15 1.21
N GLY A 323 3.22 20.85 0.62
CA GLY A 323 4.49 21.55 0.86
C GLY A 323 5.16 21.17 2.17
N PHE A 324 6.25 21.86 2.49
CA PHE A 324 7.15 21.48 3.59
C PHE A 324 6.48 21.54 4.97
N LEU A 325 5.95 22.70 5.35
CA LEU A 325 5.45 22.95 6.70
C LEU A 325 4.26 22.05 7.04
N ILE A 326 3.30 21.92 6.10
CA ILE A 326 2.11 21.09 6.33
C ILE A 326 2.49 19.60 6.36
N THR A 327 3.46 19.16 5.55
CA THR A 327 3.96 17.78 5.61
C THR A 327 4.54 17.45 6.98
N LEU A 328 5.33 18.36 7.55
CA LEU A 328 5.88 18.21 8.90
C LEU A 328 4.76 18.10 9.96
N LEU A 329 3.76 18.98 9.89
CA LEU A 329 2.63 18.98 10.82
C LEU A 329 1.81 17.69 10.72
N ILE A 330 1.54 17.19 9.50
CA ILE A 330 0.85 15.91 9.28
C ILE A 330 1.68 14.76 9.86
N ALA A 331 3.00 14.76 9.65
CA ALA A 331 3.88 13.71 10.17
C ALA A 331 3.88 13.67 11.71
N MET A 332 3.96 14.84 12.36
CA MET A 332 3.87 14.95 13.81
C MET A 332 2.50 14.54 14.35
N PHE A 333 1.42 15.03 13.74
CA PHE A 333 0.06 14.66 14.12
C PHE A 333 -0.17 13.15 13.99
N PHE A 334 0.22 12.57 12.86
CA PHE A 334 0.17 11.13 12.63
C PHE A 334 0.92 10.34 13.70
N SER A 335 2.13 10.81 14.06
CA SER A 335 2.96 10.17 15.08
C SER A 335 2.24 10.12 16.43
N ILE A 336 1.68 11.25 16.84
CA ILE A 336 0.94 11.38 18.10
C ILE A 336 -0.28 10.46 18.08
N VAL A 337 -1.11 10.53 17.04
CA VAL A 337 -2.34 9.72 16.91
C VAL A 337 -2.00 8.23 16.99
N THR A 338 -1.00 7.77 16.23
CA THR A 338 -0.59 6.36 16.21
C THR A 338 -0.16 5.92 17.61
N ILE A 339 0.75 6.65 18.26
CA ILE A 339 1.23 6.31 19.61
C ILE A 339 0.08 6.24 20.61
N VAL A 340 -0.84 7.21 20.59
CA VAL A 340 -2.02 7.25 21.48
C VAL A 340 -2.94 6.06 21.20
N THR A 341 -3.27 5.78 19.95
CA THR A 341 -4.12 4.64 19.56
C THR A 341 -3.55 3.30 20.00
N TYR A 342 -2.22 3.14 20.02
CA TYR A 342 -1.59 1.89 20.50
C TYR A 342 -1.47 1.80 22.01
N ARG A 343 -1.37 2.93 22.73
CA ARG A 343 -1.29 2.95 24.20
C ARG A 343 -2.65 2.78 24.88
N VAL A 344 -3.73 3.26 24.27
CA VAL A 344 -5.08 3.19 24.86
C VAL A 344 -5.74 1.85 24.52
N GLU A 345 -5.76 0.93 25.50
CA GLU A 345 -6.38 -0.39 25.33
C GLU A 345 -7.81 -0.40 25.89
N ARG A 346 -8.82 -0.25 25.02
CA ARG A 346 -10.24 -0.44 25.37
C ARG A 346 -10.88 -1.53 24.53
N LEU A 347 -11.69 -2.39 25.16
CA LEU A 347 -12.38 -3.51 24.49
C LEU A 347 -13.20 -3.06 23.27
N SER A 348 -13.93 -1.96 23.39
CA SER A 348 -14.75 -1.38 22.31
C SER A 348 -13.95 -0.91 21.10
N THR A 349 -12.64 -0.73 21.23
CA THR A 349 -11.76 -0.20 20.17
C THR A 349 -10.92 -1.28 19.49
N LYS A 350 -11.04 -2.55 19.87
CA LYS A 350 -10.21 -3.64 19.35
C LYS A 350 -10.31 -3.79 17.82
N LEU A 351 -11.53 -3.78 17.28
CA LEU A 351 -11.73 -3.91 15.84
C LEU A 351 -11.22 -2.67 15.08
N TYR A 352 -11.52 -1.48 15.60
CA TYR A 352 -10.99 -0.23 15.06
C TYR A 352 -9.46 -0.24 15.00
N ARG A 353 -8.77 -0.64 16.08
CA ARG A 353 -7.30 -0.74 16.13
C ARG A 353 -6.76 -1.69 15.05
N LEU A 354 -7.42 -2.83 14.84
CA LEU A 354 -7.03 -3.80 13.80
C LEU A 354 -7.17 -3.17 12.40
N ILE A 355 -8.33 -2.59 12.10
CA ILE A 355 -8.58 -1.99 10.78
C ILE A 355 -7.63 -0.81 10.53
N TYR A 356 -7.44 0.04 11.54
CA TYR A 356 -6.47 1.13 11.50
C TYR A 356 -5.06 0.60 11.20
N PHE A 357 -4.60 -0.42 11.93
CA PHE A 357 -3.29 -1.05 11.69
C PHE A 357 -3.15 -1.55 10.25
N VAL A 358 -4.16 -2.26 9.73
CA VAL A 358 -4.15 -2.79 8.36
C VAL A 358 -4.06 -1.67 7.32
N ILE A 359 -4.81 -0.58 7.50
CA ILE A 359 -4.77 0.58 6.60
C ILE A 359 -3.38 1.22 6.63
N ILE A 360 -2.85 1.49 7.82
CA ILE A 360 -1.52 2.08 7.99
C ILE A 360 -0.42 1.17 7.42
N ALA A 361 -0.51 -0.14 7.64
CA ALA A 361 0.42 -1.10 7.06
C ALA A 361 0.40 -1.03 5.51
N ASN A 362 -0.78 -0.95 4.90
CA ASN A 362 -0.89 -0.78 3.46
C ASN A 362 -0.29 0.56 2.97
N ILE A 363 -0.48 1.65 3.72
CA ILE A 363 0.11 2.95 3.40
C ILE A 363 1.63 2.89 3.45
N PHE A 364 2.24 2.28 4.46
CA PHE A 364 3.69 2.36 4.65
C PHE A 364 4.48 1.28 3.93
N VAL A 365 3.98 0.05 3.88
CA VAL A 365 4.62 -1.04 3.13
C VAL A 365 4.59 -0.73 1.63
N ASN A 366 3.45 -0.24 1.11
CA ASN A 366 3.32 0.09 -0.30
C ASN A 366 3.65 1.56 -0.63
N GLY A 367 3.79 2.39 0.39
CA GLY A 367 4.15 3.81 0.30
C GLY A 367 5.58 4.06 -0.13
N LEU A 368 6.38 3.00 -0.32
CA LEU A 368 7.68 3.11 -0.95
C LEU A 368 7.61 3.86 -2.28
N PHE A 369 6.57 3.61 -3.08
CA PHE A 369 6.47 4.21 -4.41
C PHE A 369 5.78 5.58 -4.37
N TYR A 370 4.57 5.65 -3.79
CA TYR A 370 3.73 6.85 -3.74
C TYR A 370 2.58 6.65 -2.76
N PHE A 371 1.86 7.73 -2.44
CA PHE A 371 0.64 7.65 -1.64
C PHE A 371 -0.52 7.14 -2.50
N GLN A 372 -1.00 5.94 -2.20
CA GLN A 372 -1.90 5.19 -3.09
C GLN A 372 -3.38 5.54 -2.96
N PHE A 373 -3.72 6.41 -2.01
CA PHE A 373 -5.09 6.74 -1.64
C PHE A 373 -5.49 8.15 -2.07
N SER A 374 -4.92 8.61 -3.19
CA SER A 374 -5.23 9.93 -3.76
C SER A 374 -6.57 10.01 -4.49
N SER A 375 -7.29 8.89 -4.61
CA SER A 375 -8.66 8.86 -5.14
C SER A 375 -9.67 9.11 -4.03
N SER A 376 -10.62 10.03 -4.27
CA SER A 376 -11.74 10.29 -3.36
C SER A 376 -12.52 9.01 -3.01
N THR A 377 -12.70 8.09 -3.96
CA THR A 377 -13.44 6.83 -3.71
C THR A 377 -12.67 5.88 -2.80
N LEU A 378 -11.35 5.77 -2.94
CA LEU A 378 -10.52 4.97 -2.05
C LEU A 378 -10.50 5.57 -0.63
N LEU A 379 -10.41 6.89 -0.52
CA LEU A 379 -10.48 7.58 0.77
C LEU A 379 -11.85 7.38 1.45
N LYS A 380 -12.96 7.44 0.70
CA LYS A 380 -14.30 7.10 1.23
C LYS A 380 -14.36 5.66 1.73
N GLY A 381 -13.81 4.71 0.98
CA GLY A 381 -13.74 3.31 1.40
C GLY A 381 -12.96 3.11 2.69
N PHE A 382 -11.87 3.86 2.89
CA PHE A 382 -11.12 3.87 4.13
C PHE A 382 -11.89 4.41 5.32
N LEU A 383 -12.51 5.57 5.16
CA LEU A 383 -13.33 6.16 6.21
C LEU A 383 -14.48 5.22 6.58
N LEU A 384 -15.11 4.58 5.59
CA LEU A 384 -16.14 3.57 5.82
C LEU A 384 -15.59 2.39 6.65
N LEU A 385 -14.41 1.86 6.33
CA LEU A 385 -13.80 0.78 7.10
C LEU A 385 -13.50 1.20 8.55
N LEU A 386 -13.00 2.42 8.77
CA LEU A 386 -12.72 2.93 10.12
C LEU A 386 -14.01 3.12 10.93
N VAL A 387 -15.06 3.67 10.32
CA VAL A 387 -16.39 3.83 10.92
C VAL A 387 -16.97 2.46 11.27
N LEU A 388 -16.94 1.50 10.33
CA LEU A 388 -17.36 0.12 10.59
C LEU A 388 -16.54 -0.50 11.73
N GLY A 389 -15.22 -0.29 11.75
CA GLY A 389 -14.34 -0.79 12.79
C GLY A 389 -14.68 -0.29 14.18
N TYR A 390 -15.16 0.95 14.29
CA TYR A 390 -15.55 1.56 15.55
C TYR A 390 -16.97 1.18 15.98
N PHE A 391 -17.95 1.24 15.07
CA PHE A 391 -19.36 1.07 15.43
C PHE A 391 -19.86 -0.37 15.39
N LEU A 392 -19.27 -1.25 14.56
CA LEU A 392 -19.73 -2.64 14.43
C LEU A 392 -19.78 -3.41 15.76
N PRO A 393 -18.79 -3.30 16.68
CA PRO A 393 -18.85 -3.98 17.97
C PRO A 393 -20.10 -3.60 18.77
N PHE A 394 -20.47 -2.32 18.78
CA PHE A 394 -21.67 -1.82 19.46
C PHE A 394 -22.96 -2.38 18.85
N PHE A 395 -23.05 -2.43 17.52
CA PHE A 395 -24.21 -3.02 16.85
C PHE A 395 -24.35 -4.51 17.15
N ILE A 396 -23.24 -5.26 17.11
CA ILE A 396 -23.25 -6.70 17.43
C ILE A 396 -23.72 -6.94 18.88
N GLU A 397 -23.22 -6.15 19.84
CA GLU A 397 -23.63 -6.24 21.24
C GLU A 397 -25.13 -5.93 21.40
N PHE A 398 -25.61 -4.82 20.81
CA PHE A 398 -27.01 -4.41 20.88
C PHE A 398 -27.98 -5.50 20.40
N PHE A 399 -27.73 -6.09 19.23
CA PHE A 399 -28.57 -7.17 18.69
C PHE A 399 -28.42 -8.50 19.45
N ALA A 400 -27.29 -8.74 20.11
CA ALA A 400 -27.11 -9.92 20.96
C ALA A 400 -27.91 -9.81 22.27
N THR A 401 -28.00 -8.61 22.85
CA THR A 401 -28.85 -8.35 24.04
C THR A 401 -30.34 -8.45 23.74
N ASP A 402 -30.81 -7.96 22.59
CA ASP A 402 -32.24 -8.04 22.21
C ASP A 402 -32.71 -9.50 22.02
N LYS A 403 -31.84 -10.39 21.51
CA LYS A 403 -32.14 -11.83 21.41
C LYS A 403 -32.22 -12.56 22.76
N LYS A 404 -31.55 -12.04 23.81
CA LYS A 404 -31.69 -12.57 25.17
C LYS A 404 -33.01 -12.11 25.81
N PHE A 405 -33.44 -10.88 25.53
CA PHE A 405 -34.71 -10.35 26.05
C PHE A 405 -35.94 -11.00 25.42
N LYS A 406 -35.90 -11.38 24.13
CA LYS A 406 -37.01 -12.09 23.46
C LYS A 406 -37.11 -13.58 23.75
N ARG A 407 -36.22 -14.13 24.58
CA ARG A 407 -36.20 -15.55 24.98
C ARG A 407 -36.60 -15.80 26.43
N ASN A 408 -36.88 -14.74 27.18
CA ASN A 408 -37.58 -14.76 28.46
C ASN A 408 -39.01 -14.27 28.25
#